data_AF-A0A2M8E981-F1
#
_entry.id   AF-A0A2M8E981-F1
#
_cell.length_a   1.000
_cell.length_b   1.000
_cell.length_c   1.000
_cell.angle_alpha   90.00
_cell.angle_beta   90.00
_cell.angle_gamma   90.00
#
_symmetry.space_group_name_H-M   'P 1'
#
loop_
_entity.id
_entity.type
_entity.pdbx_description
1 polymer ?
#
loop_
_entity_poly.entity_id
_entity_poly.type
_entity_poly.pdbx_seq_one_letter_code
_entity_poly.pdbx_strand_id
1 'polypeptide(L)'
;MIRRAIDRGVSKERLARAFNVNLSSINRRINLLSGICPEAIALLQDHQFTPDVTRILRNMKAARQVEAVELMVASNTITVAHVEALLKATPPEQRADVPPPERDSKAPPLEQLVKLEKEMSQVQTQYKDAESHYGSELLNLVVAKGYLTKLLANPAVKSYIGRREPEILIHLELVANTASMEEAMQQQGDAGQNGEG
;
A
#
# COMPACT_ATOMS: atom_id res chain seq x y z
N MET A 1 3.96 24.17 -18.51
CA MET A 1 4.66 25.32 -19.14
C MET A 1 4.43 25.41 -20.66
N ILE A 2 4.63 24.34 -21.43
CA ILE A 2 4.49 24.37 -22.91
C ILE A 2 3.10 24.85 -23.38
N ARG A 3 2.02 24.33 -22.76
CA ARG A 3 0.64 24.75 -23.09
C ARG A 3 0.42 26.26 -22.89
N ARG A 4 0.85 26.81 -21.75
CA ARG A 4 0.80 28.25 -21.47
C ARG A 4 1.58 29.11 -22.47
N ALA A 5 2.68 28.61 -23.04
CA ALA A 5 3.44 29.34 -24.05
C ALA A 5 2.66 29.45 -25.38
N ILE A 6 1.91 28.42 -25.74
CA ILE A 6 1.05 28.40 -26.92
C ILE A 6 -0.18 29.29 -26.72
N ASP A 7 -0.79 29.24 -25.54
CA ASP A 7 -1.92 30.12 -25.19
C ASP A 7 -1.52 31.61 -25.25
N ARG A 8 -0.23 31.91 -25.09
CA ARG A 8 0.37 33.25 -25.24
C ARG A 8 0.82 33.58 -26.68
N GLY A 9 0.45 32.77 -27.66
CA GLY A 9 0.67 33.02 -29.10
C GLY A 9 1.97 32.47 -29.69
N VAL A 10 2.73 31.64 -28.96
CA VAL A 10 3.95 31.02 -29.51
C VAL A 10 3.58 29.82 -30.39
N SER A 11 4.02 29.80 -31.66
CA SER A 11 3.73 28.69 -32.56
C SER A 11 4.49 27.41 -32.20
N LYS A 12 3.92 26.25 -32.55
CA LYS A 12 4.49 24.92 -32.26
C LYS A 12 5.84 24.73 -32.94
N GLU A 13 6.00 25.26 -34.15
CA GLU A 13 7.22 25.19 -34.96
C GLU A 13 8.34 26.02 -34.34
N ARG A 14 8.00 27.12 -33.67
CA ARG A 14 8.97 27.95 -32.95
C ARG A 14 9.45 27.26 -31.67
N LEU A 15 8.54 26.58 -30.95
CA LEU A 15 8.90 25.76 -29.79
C LEU A 15 9.78 24.56 -30.18
N ALA A 16 9.41 23.85 -31.26
CA ALA A 16 10.19 22.73 -31.79
C ALA A 16 11.63 23.15 -32.14
N ARG A 17 11.80 24.28 -32.83
CA ARG A 17 13.12 24.85 -33.15
C ARG A 17 13.88 25.30 -31.91
N ALA A 18 13.23 26.00 -30.99
CA ALA A 18 13.90 26.53 -29.78
C ALA A 18 14.38 25.43 -28.84
N PHE A 19 13.65 24.32 -28.74
CA PHE A 19 14.01 23.18 -27.90
C PHE A 19 14.76 22.07 -28.64
N ASN A 20 15.05 22.25 -29.94
CA ASN A 20 15.65 21.24 -30.82
C ASN A 20 14.95 19.87 -30.73
N VAL A 21 13.61 19.87 -30.78
CA VAL A 21 12.77 18.66 -30.70
C VAL A 21 11.77 18.60 -31.86
N ASN A 22 11.38 17.38 -32.23
CA ASN A 22 10.39 17.16 -33.27
C ASN A 22 9.00 17.74 -32.90
N LEU A 23 8.27 18.20 -33.91
CA LEU A 23 6.91 18.73 -33.76
C LEU A 23 5.95 17.73 -33.08
N SER A 24 6.15 16.43 -33.34
CA SER A 24 5.42 15.32 -32.70
C SER A 24 5.62 15.27 -31.17
N SER A 25 6.84 15.51 -30.69
CA SER A 25 7.17 15.56 -29.26
C SER A 25 6.52 16.77 -28.57
N ILE A 26 6.45 17.90 -29.26
CA ILE A 26 5.71 19.09 -28.80
C ILE A 26 4.21 18.76 -28.67
N ASN A 27 3.61 18.15 -29.70
CA ASN A 27 2.19 17.76 -29.67
C ASN A 27 1.88 16.76 -28.54
N ARG A 28 2.73 15.75 -28.31
CA ARG A 28 2.58 14.80 -27.20
C ARG A 28 2.60 15.50 -25.83
N ARG A 29 3.51 16.47 -25.62
CA ARG A 29 3.60 17.22 -24.36
C ARG A 29 2.45 18.20 -24.14
N ILE A 30 1.87 18.76 -25.19
CA ILE A 30 0.68 19.63 -25.09
C ILE A 30 -0.55 18.84 -24.64
N ASN A 31 -0.70 17.64 -25.20
CA ASN A 31 -1.85 16.77 -24.96
C ASN A 31 -1.64 15.81 -23.77
N LEU A 32 -0.49 15.88 -23.10
CA LEU A 32 -0.11 14.98 -22.01
C LEU A 32 -1.22 14.85 -20.97
N LEU A 33 -1.68 15.99 -20.44
CA LEU A 33 -2.69 16.05 -19.38
C LEU A 33 -4.13 16.16 -19.92
N SER A 34 -4.33 16.05 -21.24
CA SER A 34 -5.67 16.08 -21.82
C SER A 34 -6.43 14.82 -21.40
N GLY A 35 -7.64 14.99 -20.87
CA GLY A 35 -8.49 13.87 -20.42
C GLY A 35 -8.11 13.29 -19.05
N ILE A 36 -7.24 13.96 -18.29
CA ILE A 36 -6.93 13.62 -16.89
C ILE A 36 -7.66 14.62 -15.99
N CYS A 37 -8.28 14.12 -14.92
CA CYS A 37 -8.96 14.98 -13.95
C CYS A 37 -7.97 15.89 -13.18
N PRO A 38 -8.38 17.10 -12.75
CA PRO A 38 -7.52 18.04 -12.04
C PRO A 38 -6.84 17.47 -10.80
N GLU A 39 -7.55 16.62 -10.05
CA GLU A 39 -7.07 15.97 -8.84
C GLU A 39 -5.92 15.01 -9.13
N ALA A 40 -6.06 14.15 -10.16
CA ALA A 40 -4.97 13.28 -10.60
C ALA A 40 -3.79 14.06 -11.18
N ILE A 41 -4.04 15.21 -11.83
CA ILE A 41 -2.96 16.10 -12.29
C ILE A 41 -2.17 16.66 -11.11
N ALA A 42 -2.85 17.07 -10.03
CA ALA A 42 -2.20 17.59 -8.83
C ALA A 42 -1.28 16.54 -8.20
N LEU A 43 -1.73 15.28 -8.13
CA LEU A 43 -0.93 14.17 -7.62
C LEU A 43 0.26 13.83 -8.52
N LEU A 44 0.21 14.10 -9.82
CA LEU A 44 1.30 13.83 -10.76
C LEU A 44 2.32 14.98 -10.87
N GLN A 45 2.05 16.14 -10.27
CA GLN A 45 2.77 17.39 -10.57
C GLN A 45 4.28 17.31 -10.28
N ASP A 46 4.67 16.63 -9.21
CA ASP A 46 6.06 16.56 -8.73
C ASP A 46 6.74 15.22 -9.05
N HIS A 47 6.10 14.39 -9.88
CA HIS A 47 6.62 13.06 -10.22
C HIS A 47 7.11 12.95 -11.66
N GLN A 48 8.16 12.16 -11.86
CA GLN A 48 8.65 11.81 -13.19
C GLN A 48 7.94 10.57 -13.72
N PHE A 49 7.41 10.66 -14.93
CA PHE A 49 6.76 9.54 -15.60
C PHE A 49 6.80 9.69 -17.13
N THR A 50 6.65 8.58 -17.84
CA THR A 50 6.57 8.57 -19.29
C THR A 50 5.17 9.00 -19.78
N PRO A 51 5.04 9.70 -20.92
CA PRO A 51 3.74 10.13 -21.44
C PRO A 51 2.68 9.04 -21.60
N ASP A 52 3.10 7.80 -21.83
CA ASP A 52 2.21 6.66 -21.97
C ASP A 52 1.38 6.35 -20.72
N VAL A 53 1.87 6.72 -19.53
CA VAL A 53 1.11 6.57 -18.27
C VAL A 53 -0.21 7.34 -18.35
N THR A 54 -0.15 8.61 -18.77
CA THR A 54 -1.36 9.43 -18.96
C THR A 54 -2.25 8.91 -20.09
N ARG A 55 -1.69 8.23 -21.08
CA ARG A 55 -2.47 7.59 -22.16
C ARG A 55 -3.31 6.45 -21.65
N ILE A 56 -2.80 5.70 -20.68
CA ILE A 56 -3.51 4.56 -20.08
C ILE A 56 -4.51 5.04 -19.04
N LEU A 57 -4.16 6.06 -18.23
CA LEU A 57 -5.10 6.69 -17.28
C LEU A 57 -6.37 7.24 -17.97
N ARG A 58 -6.27 7.72 -19.21
CA ARG A 58 -7.44 8.16 -20.00
C ARG A 58 -8.50 7.06 -20.23
N ASN A 59 -8.12 5.79 -20.09
CA ASN A 59 -9.05 4.67 -20.21
C ASN A 59 -9.83 4.43 -18.90
N MET A 60 -9.58 5.20 -17.85
CA MET A 60 -10.29 5.16 -16.57
C MET A 60 -11.13 6.43 -16.40
N LYS A 61 -12.24 6.31 -15.66
CA LYS A 61 -13.05 7.47 -15.21
C LYS A 61 -12.31 8.27 -14.15
N ALA A 62 -12.71 9.52 -13.95
CA ALA A 62 -12.04 10.48 -13.07
C ALA A 62 -11.71 9.93 -11.66
N ALA A 63 -12.69 9.36 -10.95
CA ALA A 63 -12.46 8.81 -9.61
C ALA A 63 -11.38 7.70 -9.61
N ARG A 64 -11.40 6.83 -10.61
CA ARG A 64 -10.42 5.75 -10.74
C ARG A 64 -9.04 6.25 -11.17
N GLN A 65 -8.97 7.32 -11.97
CA GLN A 65 -7.70 7.97 -12.29
C GLN A 65 -6.99 8.46 -11.03
N VAL A 66 -7.73 9.08 -10.09
CA VAL A 66 -7.17 9.56 -8.81
C VAL A 66 -6.62 8.39 -8.00
N GLU A 67 -7.44 7.38 -7.75
CA GLU A 67 -7.06 6.20 -6.96
C GLU A 67 -5.86 5.46 -7.58
N ALA A 68 -5.86 5.27 -8.91
CA ALA A 68 -4.73 4.63 -9.60
C ALA A 68 -3.43 5.43 -9.43
N VAL A 69 -3.49 6.77 -9.48
CA VAL A 69 -2.32 7.62 -9.25
C VAL A 69 -1.87 7.54 -7.79
N GLU A 70 -2.77 7.56 -6.82
CA GLU A 70 -2.43 7.39 -5.40
C GLU A 70 -1.72 6.06 -5.13
N LEU A 71 -2.20 4.96 -5.70
CA LEU A 71 -1.55 3.64 -5.58
C LEU A 71 -0.14 3.61 -6.20
N MET A 72 0.04 4.26 -7.36
CA MET A 72 1.35 4.36 -7.99
C MET A 72 2.31 5.26 -7.20
N VAL A 73 1.81 6.33 -6.57
CA VAL A 73 2.61 7.22 -5.72
C VAL A 73 2.99 6.53 -4.41
N ALA A 74 2.05 5.84 -3.76
CA ALA A 74 2.28 5.11 -2.51
C ALA A 74 3.31 3.98 -2.67
N SER A 75 3.33 3.33 -3.84
CA SER A 75 4.34 2.32 -4.21
C SER A 75 5.63 2.93 -4.78
N ASN A 76 5.74 4.26 -4.86
CA ASN A 76 6.84 5.00 -5.48
C ASN A 76 7.19 4.50 -6.90
N THR A 77 6.19 3.98 -7.64
CA THR A 77 6.38 3.28 -8.91
C THR A 77 5.34 3.76 -9.92
N ILE A 78 5.66 4.84 -10.64
CA ILE A 78 4.82 5.39 -11.73
C ILE A 78 5.37 4.91 -13.07
N THR A 79 5.02 3.67 -13.44
CA THR A 79 5.48 3.02 -14.67
C THR A 79 4.30 2.59 -15.54
N VAL A 80 4.57 2.37 -16.83
CA VAL A 80 3.58 1.84 -17.79
C VAL A 80 3.04 0.49 -17.32
N ALA A 81 3.92 -0.43 -16.90
CA ALA A 81 3.51 -1.75 -16.44
C ALA A 81 2.56 -1.68 -15.23
N HIS A 82 2.82 -0.77 -14.29
CA HIS A 82 1.98 -0.62 -13.10
C HIS A 82 0.59 -0.07 -13.45
N VAL A 83 0.50 1.00 -14.25
CA VAL A 83 -0.80 1.54 -14.65
C VAL A 83 -1.58 0.57 -15.55
N GLU A 84 -0.91 -0.25 -16.36
CA GLU A 84 -1.56 -1.32 -17.13
C GLU A 84 -2.14 -2.41 -16.23
N ALA A 85 -1.42 -2.80 -15.17
CA ALA A 85 -1.94 -3.73 -14.18
C ALA A 85 -3.18 -3.16 -13.48
N LEU A 86 -3.13 -1.89 -13.09
CA LEU A 86 -4.27 -1.20 -12.49
C LEU A 86 -5.46 -1.08 -13.46
N LEU A 87 -5.21 -0.87 -14.76
CA LEU A 87 -6.25 -0.86 -15.78
C LEU A 87 -6.89 -2.24 -15.97
N LYS A 88 -6.09 -3.31 -15.98
CA LYS A 88 -6.60 -4.69 -16.07
C LYS A 88 -7.45 -5.07 -14.86
N ALA A 89 -7.11 -4.57 -13.67
CA ALA A 89 -7.88 -4.75 -12.45
C ALA A 89 -9.07 -3.77 -12.32
N THR A 90 -9.25 -2.83 -13.27
CA THR A 90 -10.32 -1.84 -13.19
C THR A 90 -11.64 -2.43 -13.69
N PRO A 91 -12.72 -2.39 -12.88
CA PRO A 91 -14.02 -2.91 -13.28
C PRO A 91 -14.64 -2.05 -14.41
N PRO A 92 -15.49 -2.63 -15.28
CA PRO A 92 -15.99 -1.96 -16.48
C PRO A 92 -16.78 -0.68 -16.17
N GLU A 93 -17.43 -0.58 -15.01
CA GLU A 93 -18.16 0.61 -14.56
C GLU A 93 -17.24 1.80 -14.32
N GLN A 94 -15.95 1.56 -14.05
CA GLN A 94 -14.92 2.56 -13.82
C GLN A 94 -14.03 2.81 -15.06
N ARG A 95 -14.27 2.07 -16.15
CA ARG A 95 -13.58 2.26 -17.44
C ARG A 95 -14.26 3.33 -18.28
N ALA A 96 -13.45 4.03 -19.06
CA ALA A 96 -13.88 5.05 -20.02
C ALA A 96 -13.74 4.58 -21.47
N ASP A 97 -12.98 3.51 -21.71
CA ASP A 97 -12.74 2.90 -23.03
C ASP A 97 -13.71 1.76 -23.37
N VAL A 98 -14.47 1.29 -22.39
CA VAL A 98 -15.47 0.22 -22.56
C VAL A 98 -16.87 0.85 -22.45
N PRO A 99 -17.81 0.52 -23.37
CA PRO A 99 -19.19 0.95 -23.21
C PRO A 99 -19.76 0.42 -21.89
N PRO A 100 -20.69 1.15 -21.23
CA PRO A 100 -21.33 0.65 -20.03
C PRO A 100 -21.90 -0.75 -20.31
N PRO A 101 -21.69 -1.73 -19.43
CA PRO A 101 -22.35 -3.02 -19.60
C PRO A 101 -23.86 -2.76 -19.67
N GLU A 102 -24.53 -3.37 -20.65
CA GLU A 102 -25.98 -3.46 -20.64
C GLU A 102 -26.36 -4.00 -19.26
N ARG A 103 -27.25 -3.30 -18.55
CA ARG A 103 -27.65 -3.67 -17.20
C ARG A 103 -28.45 -4.97 -17.27
N ASP A 104 -27.76 -6.09 -17.40
CA ASP A 104 -28.29 -7.36 -16.94
C ASP A 104 -28.50 -7.17 -15.45
N SER A 105 -29.77 -7.24 -15.04
CA SER A 105 -30.28 -7.07 -13.69
C SER A 105 -29.84 -8.16 -12.71
N LYS A 106 -28.60 -8.65 -12.86
CA LYS A 106 -27.86 -9.46 -11.92
C LYS A 106 -26.73 -8.64 -11.32
N ALA A 107 -27.06 -7.47 -10.79
CA ALA A 107 -26.30 -6.99 -9.65
C ALA A 107 -26.31 -8.13 -8.60
N PRO A 108 -25.20 -8.40 -7.90
CA PRO A 108 -25.26 -9.25 -6.72
C PRO A 108 -26.43 -8.75 -5.86
N PRO A 109 -27.29 -9.63 -5.30
CA PRO A 109 -28.38 -9.18 -4.45
C PRO A 109 -27.82 -8.18 -3.45
N LEU A 110 -28.47 -7.03 -3.29
CA LEU A 110 -28.02 -5.96 -2.39
C LEU A 110 -27.57 -6.51 -1.02
N GLU A 111 -28.20 -7.59 -0.58
CA GLU A 111 -27.85 -8.39 0.60
C GLU A 111 -26.42 -8.97 0.60
N GLN A 112 -25.91 -9.48 -0.52
CA GLN A 112 -24.54 -9.98 -0.63
C GLN A 112 -23.51 -8.86 -0.53
N LEU A 113 -23.79 -7.69 -1.12
CA LEU A 113 -22.92 -6.52 -1.01
C LEU A 113 -22.90 -5.97 0.42
N VAL A 114 -24.06 -5.84 1.05
CA VAL A 114 -24.18 -5.41 2.45
C VAL A 114 -23.51 -6.41 3.40
N LYS A 115 -23.64 -7.71 3.14
CA LYS A 115 -22.98 -8.75 3.92
C LYS A 115 -21.46 -8.65 3.79
N LEU A 116 -20.95 -8.47 2.57
CA LEU A 116 -19.52 -8.34 2.32
C LEU A 116 -18.96 -7.05 2.94
N GLU A 117 -19.67 -5.92 2.84
CA GLU A 117 -19.29 -4.66 3.48
C GLU A 117 -19.26 -4.79 5.02
N LYS A 118 -20.22 -5.54 5.59
CA LYS A 118 -20.23 -5.86 7.02
C LYS A 118 -19.08 -6.78 7.42
N GLU A 119 -18.77 -7.79 6.62
CA GLU A 119 -17.63 -8.69 6.87
C GLU A 119 -16.29 -7.93 6.77
N MET A 120 -16.14 -7.06 5.77
CA MET A 120 -14.94 -6.22 5.59
C MET A 120 -14.77 -5.22 6.74
N SER A 121 -15.83 -4.53 7.15
CA SER A 121 -15.78 -3.59 8.27
C SER A 121 -15.48 -4.28 9.59
N GLN A 122 -16.01 -5.49 9.82
CA GLN A 122 -15.69 -6.29 10.99
C GLN A 122 -14.23 -6.71 11.01
N VAL A 123 -13.69 -7.21 9.89
CA VAL A 123 -12.27 -7.57 9.76
C VAL A 123 -11.39 -6.34 10.00
N GLN A 124 -11.70 -5.21 9.37
CA GLN A 124 -10.92 -3.98 9.52
C GLN A 124 -10.92 -3.45 10.97
N THR A 125 -12.04 -3.59 11.68
CA THR A 125 -12.13 -3.23 13.10
C THR A 125 -11.26 -4.15 13.96
N GLN A 126 -11.34 -5.47 13.74
CA GLN A 126 -10.48 -6.43 14.45
C GLN A 126 -8.98 -6.17 14.22
N TYR A 127 -8.59 -5.83 12.99
CA TYR A 127 -7.21 -5.46 12.68
C TYR A 127 -6.78 -4.18 13.40
N LYS A 128 -7.60 -3.13 13.38
CA LYS A 128 -7.28 -1.87 14.08
C LYS A 128 -7.22 -2.03 15.59
N ASP A 129 -8.13 -2.81 16.17
CA ASP A 129 -8.14 -3.09 17.61
C ASP A 129 -6.88 -3.87 18.02
N ALA A 130 -6.48 -4.86 17.22
CA ALA A 130 -5.23 -5.60 17.43
C ALA A 130 -4.00 -4.68 17.30
N GLU A 131 -3.96 -3.82 16.28
CA GLU A 131 -2.86 -2.87 16.05
C GLU A 131 -2.70 -1.88 17.21
N SER A 132 -3.81 -1.42 17.79
CA SER A 132 -3.80 -0.41 18.86
C SER A 132 -3.11 -0.87 20.14
N HIS A 133 -3.17 -2.17 20.45
CA HIS A 133 -2.58 -2.74 21.67
C HIS A 133 -1.22 -3.41 21.41
N TYR A 134 -0.98 -3.90 20.18
CA TYR A 134 0.19 -4.68 19.81
C TYR A 134 1.52 -4.05 20.25
N GLY A 135 1.73 -2.76 19.96
CA GLY A 135 2.97 -2.07 20.34
C GLY A 135 3.16 -1.95 21.85
N SER A 136 2.08 -1.68 22.59
CA SER A 136 2.13 -1.53 24.05
C SER A 136 2.31 -2.87 24.76
N GLU A 137 1.66 -3.94 24.30
CA GLU A 137 1.78 -5.28 24.84
C GLU A 137 3.17 -5.87 24.58
N LEU A 138 3.71 -5.68 23.37
CA LEU A 138 5.06 -6.10 23.04
C LEU A 138 6.10 -5.40 23.93
N LEU A 139 5.98 -4.08 24.11
CA LEU A 139 6.87 -3.33 24.99
C LEU A 139 6.77 -3.83 26.44
N ASN A 140 5.56 -4.01 26.96
CA ASN A 140 5.33 -4.51 28.31
C ASN A 140 5.95 -5.91 28.49
N LEU A 141 5.81 -6.79 27.49
CA LEU A 141 6.39 -8.13 27.52
C LEU A 141 7.93 -8.09 27.54
N VAL A 142 8.55 -7.26 26.68
CA VAL A 142 10.01 -7.07 26.66
C VAL A 142 10.53 -6.54 28.00
N VAL A 143 9.84 -5.56 28.57
CA VAL A 143 10.20 -4.98 29.88
C VAL A 143 10.03 -6.01 31.00
N ALA A 144 8.91 -6.72 31.04
CA ALA A 144 8.65 -7.76 32.04
C ALA A 144 9.70 -8.88 31.97
N LYS A 145 10.03 -9.35 30.76
CA LYS A 145 11.09 -10.33 30.54
C LYS A 145 12.44 -9.81 31.03
N GLY A 146 12.83 -8.60 30.64
CA GLY A 146 14.08 -7.99 31.08
C GLY A 146 14.18 -7.83 32.60
N TYR A 147 13.06 -7.48 33.25
CA TYR A 147 12.98 -7.45 34.71
C TYR A 147 13.16 -8.84 35.32
N LEU A 148 12.45 -9.86 34.81
CA LEU A 148 12.57 -11.25 35.27
C LEU A 148 14.00 -11.78 35.11
N THR A 149 14.66 -11.53 33.98
CA THR A 149 16.06 -11.92 33.77
C THR A 149 16.98 -11.28 34.83
N LYS A 150 16.82 -9.98 35.11
CA LYS A 150 17.59 -9.29 36.17
C LYS A 150 17.28 -9.82 37.56
N LEU A 151 16.02 -10.12 37.85
CA LEU A 151 15.58 -10.65 39.14
C LEU A 151 16.17 -12.05 39.40
N LEU A 152 16.12 -12.93 38.39
CA LEU A 152 16.65 -14.30 38.47
C LEU A 152 18.17 -14.38 38.43
N ALA A 153 18.85 -13.35 37.92
CA ALA A 153 20.31 -13.23 38.00
C ALA A 153 20.82 -13.02 39.44
N ASN A 154 19.96 -12.56 40.36
CA ASN A 154 20.32 -12.43 41.76
C ASN A 154 20.24 -13.80 42.48
N PRO A 155 21.37 -14.39 42.93
CA PRO A 155 21.39 -15.73 43.50
C PRO A 155 20.60 -15.84 44.81
N ALA A 156 20.50 -14.76 45.60
CA ALA A 156 19.72 -14.76 46.84
C ALA A 156 18.21 -14.84 46.54
N VAL A 157 17.73 -14.08 45.55
CA VAL A 157 16.33 -14.09 45.11
C VAL A 157 15.98 -15.43 44.47
N LYS A 158 16.84 -15.93 43.56
CA LYS A 158 16.66 -17.23 42.92
C LYS A 158 16.59 -18.37 43.94
N SER A 159 17.49 -18.38 44.93
CA SER A 159 17.48 -19.38 46.00
C SER A 159 16.25 -19.26 46.90
N TYR A 160 15.79 -18.05 47.19
CA TYR A 160 14.58 -17.83 47.98
C TYR A 160 13.32 -18.37 47.28
N ILE A 161 13.14 -18.05 45.99
CA ILE A 161 12.01 -18.54 45.20
C ILE A 161 12.09 -20.07 45.07
N GLY A 162 13.26 -20.62 44.74
CA GLY A 162 13.43 -22.07 44.60
C GLY A 162 13.17 -22.88 45.88
N ARG A 163 13.35 -22.28 47.06
CA ARG A 163 13.04 -22.95 48.35
C ARG A 163 11.56 -22.93 48.70
N ARG A 164 10.80 -21.93 48.25
CA ARG A 164 9.37 -21.78 48.57
C ARG A 164 8.47 -22.32 47.47
N GLU A 165 8.74 -21.93 46.22
CA GLU A 165 7.88 -22.17 45.07
C GLU A 165 8.73 -22.62 43.86
N PRO A 166 9.23 -23.87 43.87
CA PRO A 166 10.09 -24.38 42.81
C PRO A 166 9.38 -24.46 41.45
N GLU A 167 8.07 -24.71 41.43
CA GLU A 167 7.28 -24.74 40.18
C GLU A 167 7.23 -23.38 39.49
N ILE A 168 7.04 -22.31 40.28
CA ILE A 168 7.02 -20.93 39.78
C ILE A 168 8.41 -20.56 39.23
N LEU A 169 9.48 -20.98 39.89
CA LEU A 169 10.84 -20.72 39.41
C LEU A 169 11.07 -21.28 38.00
N ILE A 170 10.61 -22.52 37.74
CA ILE A 170 10.72 -23.15 36.41
C ILE A 170 10.00 -22.31 35.34
N HIS A 171 8.82 -21.79 35.66
CA HIS A 171 8.02 -21.01 34.71
C HIS A 171 8.64 -19.64 34.45
N LEU A 172 9.18 -18.99 35.49
CA LEU A 172 9.88 -17.71 35.34
C LEU A 172 11.18 -17.86 34.54
N GLU A 173 11.92 -18.95 34.74
CA GLU A 173 13.10 -19.28 33.94
C GLU A 173 12.73 -19.57 32.48
N LEU A 174 11.62 -20.28 32.23
CA LEU A 174 11.12 -20.50 30.89
C LEU A 174 10.82 -19.17 30.19
N VAL A 175 10.03 -18.29 30.81
CA VAL A 175 9.69 -16.97 30.25
C VAL A 175 10.91 -16.07 30.07
N ALA A 176 11.90 -16.14 30.97
CA ALA A 176 13.14 -15.39 30.83
C ALA A 176 14.00 -15.89 29.65
N ASN A 177 13.92 -17.18 29.32
CA ASN A 177 14.75 -17.84 28.30
C ASN A 177 14.05 -18.05 26.96
N THR A 178 12.74 -17.82 26.83
CA THR A 178 12.05 -17.90 25.52
C THR A 178 12.64 -16.89 24.55
N ALA A 179 13.22 -17.37 23.45
CA ALA A 179 13.63 -16.53 22.33
C ALA A 179 12.39 -15.74 21.81
N SER A 180 12.59 -14.53 21.30
CA SER A 180 11.49 -13.60 21.00
C SER A 180 10.45 -14.24 20.06
N MET A 181 9.16 -13.90 20.22
CA MET A 181 8.12 -14.28 19.24
C MET A 181 8.46 -13.76 17.83
N GLU A 182 9.26 -12.70 17.76
CA GLU A 182 9.82 -12.12 16.54
C GLU A 182 10.79 -13.06 15.81
N GLU A 183 11.59 -13.85 16.54
CA GLU A 183 12.46 -14.89 15.95
C GLU A 183 11.63 -16.10 15.49
N ALA A 184 10.54 -16.43 16.19
CA ALA A 184 9.62 -17.49 15.80
C ALA A 184 8.83 -17.14 14.52
N MET A 185 8.43 -15.87 14.35
CA MET A 185 7.80 -15.37 13.11
C MET A 185 8.81 -15.28 11.96
N GLN A 186 10.07 -14.89 12.22
CA GLN A 186 11.12 -14.90 11.21
C GLN A 186 11.46 -16.32 10.73
N GLN A 187 11.44 -17.32 11.61
CA GLN A 187 11.67 -18.73 11.24
C GLN A 187 10.50 -19.33 10.43
N GLN A 188 9.25 -18.92 10.67
CA GLN A 188 8.11 -19.35 9.85
C GLN A 188 8.13 -18.73 8.44
N GLY A 189 8.66 -17.51 8.28
CA GLY A 189 8.86 -16.90 6.96
C GLY A 189 9.93 -17.61 6.13
N ASP A 190 11.00 -18.09 6.75
CA ASP A 190 12.13 -18.77 6.09
C ASP A 190 11.84 -20.25 5.78
N ALA A 191 10.98 -20.90 6.56
CA ALA A 191 10.51 -22.26 6.29
C ALA A 191 9.56 -22.35 5.08
N GLY A 192 8.88 -21.26 4.72
CA GLY A 192 7.99 -21.18 3.55
C GLY A 192 8.69 -21.03 2.21
N GLN A 193 9.98 -20.65 2.18
CA GLN A 193 10.76 -20.48 0.94
C GLN A 193 11.57 -21.71 0.55
N ASN A 194 11.77 -22.68 1.45
CA ASN A 194 12.58 -23.88 1.20
C ASN A 194 11.76 -25.14 0.86
N GLY A 195 10.46 -24.99 0.58
CA GLY A 195 9.52 -26.09 0.35
C GLY A 195 8.97 -26.25 -1.08
N GLU A 196 9.46 -25.48 -2.05
CA GLU A 196 9.11 -25.63 -3.46
C GLU A 196 10.36 -25.91 -4.30
N GLY A 197 10.77 -27.18 -4.32
CA GLY A 197 11.82 -27.73 -5.19
C GLY A 197 11.49 -29.16 -5.58
#